data_AF-A0A1G7XG50-F1
#
_entry.id   AF-A0A1G7XG50-F1
#
_cell.length_a   1.000
_cell.length_b   1.000
_cell.length_c   1.000
_cell.angle_alpha   90.00
_cell.angle_beta   90.00
_cell.angle_gamma   90.00
#
_symmetry.space_group_name_H-M   'P 1'
#
loop_
_entity.id
_entity.type
_entity.pdbx_description
1 polymer ?
#
loop_
_entity_poly.entity_id
_entity_poly.type
_entity_poly.pdbx_seq_one_letter_code
_entity_poly.pdbx_strand_id
1 'polypeptide(L)'
;MHYHDVLQIHRSAKRFKRLALWAAILLCLIMLLGKTTWYLAGVPADPESVEMMKEYVRGAGADPDTLILSDHHGTCGRFSYIDKDGKRTAPVGFVAIPSQGVAPSLLTDEWNRSRCAGPRSAP
;
A
#
# COMPACT_ATOMS: atom_id res chain seq x y z
N MET A 1 -17.22 -51.87 -19.66
CA MET A 1 -16.44 -51.17 -18.62
C MET A 1 -16.11 -52.15 -17.50
N HIS A 2 -14.83 -52.38 -17.21
CA HIS A 2 -14.42 -53.35 -16.19
C HIS A 2 -14.58 -52.77 -14.77
N TYR A 3 -15.06 -53.59 -13.85
CA TYR A 3 -15.34 -53.25 -12.44
C TYR A 3 -14.11 -52.67 -11.69
N HIS A 4 -12.90 -53.03 -12.12
CA HIS A 4 -11.65 -52.49 -11.59
C HIS A 4 -11.44 -50.99 -11.89
N ASP A 5 -11.93 -50.50 -13.03
CA ASP A 5 -11.79 -49.08 -13.41
C ASP A 5 -12.69 -48.20 -12.55
N VAL A 6 -13.90 -48.68 -12.25
CA VAL A 6 -14.88 -47.95 -11.42
C VAL A 6 -14.36 -47.76 -9.98
N LEU A 7 -13.66 -48.77 -9.44
CA LEU A 7 -13.05 -48.69 -8.10
C LEU A 7 -11.83 -47.75 -8.05
N GLN A 8 -11.04 -47.68 -9.12
CA GLN A 8 -9.92 -46.74 -9.21
C GLN A 8 -10.40 -45.28 -9.33
N ILE A 9 -11.45 -45.03 -10.12
CA ILE A 9 -12.10 -43.72 -10.24
C ILE A 9 -12.71 -43.28 -8.90
N HIS A 10 -13.34 -44.20 -8.15
CA HIS A 10 -13.86 -43.88 -6.82
C HIS A 10 -12.76 -43.55 -5.79
N ARG A 11 -11.60 -44.22 -5.86
CA ARG A 11 -10.45 -43.94 -4.98
C ARG A 11 -9.78 -42.61 -5.30
N SER A 12 -9.59 -42.30 -6.58
CA SER A 12 -9.04 -41.00 -7.01
C SER A 12 -9.98 -39.85 -6.65
N ALA A 13 -11.30 -40.04 -6.82
CA ALA A 13 -12.32 -39.06 -6.43
C ALA A 13 -12.32 -38.77 -4.92
N LYS A 14 -12.15 -39.78 -4.06
CA LYS A 14 -12.05 -39.58 -2.60
C LYS A 14 -10.80 -38.81 -2.20
N ARG A 15 -9.66 -39.09 -2.84
CA ARG A 15 -8.40 -38.35 -2.60
C ARG A 15 -8.48 -36.90 -3.07
N PHE A 16 -9.06 -36.68 -4.25
CA PHE A 16 -9.29 -35.34 -4.80
C PHE A 16 -10.19 -34.50 -3.90
N LYS A 17 -11.32 -35.06 -3.42
CA LYS A 17 -12.21 -34.37 -2.46
C LYS A 17 -11.48 -33.96 -1.19
N ARG A 18 -10.62 -34.83 -0.66
CA ARG A 18 -9.84 -34.54 0.55
C ARG A 18 -8.83 -33.42 0.30
N LEU A 19 -8.12 -33.43 -0.84
CA LEU A 19 -7.19 -32.36 -1.21
C LEU A 19 -7.89 -31.02 -1.46
N ALA A 20 -9.03 -31.04 -2.16
CA ALA A 20 -9.83 -29.84 -2.40
C ALA A 20 -10.35 -29.23 -1.09
N LEU A 21 -10.76 -30.07 -0.14
CA LEU A 21 -11.20 -29.62 1.18
C LEU A 21 -10.05 -28.99 1.98
N TRP A 22 -8.87 -29.60 1.97
CA TRP A 22 -7.67 -29.00 2.59
C TRP A 22 -7.27 -27.69 1.93
N ALA A 23 -7.31 -27.59 0.60
CA ALA A 23 -7.02 -26.35 -0.12
C ALA A 23 -8.03 -25.23 0.22
N ALA A 24 -9.32 -25.56 0.32
CA ALA A 24 -10.36 -24.61 0.70
C ALA A 24 -10.20 -24.12 2.15
N ILE A 25 -9.84 -25.00 3.08
CA ILE A 25 -9.53 -24.64 4.47
C ILE A 25 -8.32 -23.71 4.53
N LEU A 26 -7.28 -23.99 3.74
CA LEU A 26 -6.08 -23.16 3.65
C LEU A 26 -6.40 -21.76 3.09
N LEU A 27 -7.25 -21.68 2.06
CA LEU A 27 -7.74 -20.42 1.50
C LEU A 27 -8.57 -19.62 2.52
N CYS A 28 -9.48 -20.28 3.25
CA CYS A 28 -10.26 -19.64 4.31
C CYS A 28 -9.37 -19.12 5.46
N LEU A 29 -8.34 -19.89 5.85
CA LEU A 29 -7.37 -19.44 6.85
C LEU A 29 -6.57 -18.22 6.36
N ILE A 30 -6.15 -18.21 5.09
CA ILE A 30 -5.48 -17.05 4.47
C ILE A 30 -6.42 -15.83 4.45
N MET A 31 -7.71 -16.00 4.18
CA MET A 31 -8.66 -14.89 4.22
C MET A 31 -9.02 -14.42 5.63
N LEU A 32 -9.05 -15.31 6.63
CA LEU A 32 -9.40 -14.96 8.01
C LEU A 32 -8.21 -14.39 8.81
N LEU A 33 -6.99 -14.88 8.57
CA LEU A 33 -5.76 -14.34 9.17
C LEU A 33 -5.11 -13.24 8.33
N GLY A 34 -5.45 -13.16 7.04
CA GLY A 34 -5.16 -12.02 6.19
C GLY A 34 -6.00 -10.85 6.65
N LYS A 35 -5.49 -10.09 7.62
CA LYS A 35 -5.92 -8.71 7.90
C LYS A 35 -6.32 -8.06 6.58
N THR A 36 -7.49 -7.44 6.56
CA THR A 36 -8.29 -6.84 5.47
C THR A 36 -7.59 -5.77 4.63
N THR A 37 -6.27 -5.84 4.54
CA THR A 37 -5.40 -4.94 3.83
C THR A 37 -4.52 -5.77 2.91
N TRP A 38 -5.15 -6.52 2.01
CA TRP A 38 -4.53 -6.86 0.73
C TRP A 38 -4.46 -5.56 -0.09
N TYR A 39 -3.76 -4.54 0.43
CA TYR A 39 -3.27 -3.47 -0.40
C TYR A 39 -2.22 -4.15 -1.27
N LEU A 40 -2.58 -4.39 -2.53
CA LEU A 40 -1.65 -4.65 -3.62
C LEU A 40 -0.34 -3.95 -3.29
N ALA A 41 0.72 -4.73 -3.10
CA ALA A 41 2.04 -4.23 -2.77
C ALA A 41 2.33 -3.00 -3.61
N GLY A 42 2.42 -1.85 -2.92
CA GLY A 42 2.83 -0.53 -3.40
C GLY A 42 2.50 -0.22 -4.85
N VAL A 43 1.41 0.51 -5.09
CA VAL A 43 1.39 1.39 -6.27
C VAL A 43 2.64 2.27 -6.14
N PRO A 44 3.60 2.19 -7.09
CA PRO A 44 4.82 2.97 -7.02
C PRO A 44 4.46 4.45 -6.96
N ALA A 45 5.32 5.26 -6.31
CA ALA A 45 5.13 6.71 -6.31
C ALA A 45 4.92 7.18 -7.75
N ASP A 46 3.88 7.98 -7.94
CA ASP A 46 3.66 8.61 -9.24
C ASP A 46 4.86 9.54 -9.53
N PRO A 47 5.53 9.44 -10.69
CA PRO A 47 6.77 10.19 -10.93
C PRO A 47 6.55 11.72 -10.86
N GLU A 48 5.37 12.22 -11.25
CA GLU A 48 5.00 13.63 -11.12
C GLU A 48 4.91 14.02 -9.64
N SER A 49 4.32 13.18 -8.80
CA SER A 49 4.28 13.40 -7.34
C SER A 49 5.67 13.50 -6.71
N VAL A 50 6.61 12.66 -7.14
CA VAL A 50 7.99 12.68 -6.62
C VAL A 50 8.71 13.97 -7.03
N GLU A 51 8.51 14.41 -8.27
CA GLU A 51 9.09 15.66 -8.76
C GLU A 51 8.56 16.87 -7.98
N MET A 52 7.24 16.92 -7.72
CA MET A 52 6.64 17.96 -6.89
C MET A 52 7.19 17.94 -5.44
N MET A 53 7.46 16.77 -4.85
CA MET A 53 8.11 16.71 -3.53
C MET A 53 9.56 17.19 -3.58
N LYS A 54 10.32 16.87 -4.62
CA LYS A 54 11.67 17.40 -4.79
C LYS A 54 11.67 18.92 -4.88
N GLU A 55 10.68 19.49 -5.58
CA GLU A 55 10.50 20.94 -5.64
C GLU A 55 10.15 21.54 -4.26
N TYR A 56 9.27 20.89 -3.50
CA TYR A 56 8.96 21.31 -2.13
C TYR A 56 10.21 21.29 -1.22
N VAL A 57 11.01 20.21 -1.26
CA VAL A 57 12.26 20.08 -0.49
C VAL A 57 13.26 21.16 -0.89
N ARG A 58 13.38 21.43 -2.19
CA ARG A 58 14.21 22.52 -2.72
C ARG A 58 13.71 23.89 -2.23
N GLY A 59 12.40 24.11 -2.16
CA GLY A 59 11.78 25.33 -1.62
C GLY A 59 12.00 25.51 -0.11
N ALA A 60 12.03 24.41 0.65
CA ALA A 60 12.47 24.40 2.05
C ALA A 60 13.99 24.66 2.18
N GLY A 61 14.72 24.61 1.06
CA GLY A 61 16.15 24.84 0.94
C GLY A 61 17.01 23.63 1.36
N ALA A 62 16.41 22.44 1.39
CA ALA A 62 17.12 21.19 1.51
C ALA A 62 17.46 20.62 0.12
N ASP A 63 18.43 19.72 0.07
CA ASP A 63 18.78 19.03 -1.18
C ASP A 63 17.68 18.02 -1.55
N PRO A 64 17.09 18.09 -2.76
CA PRO A 64 16.04 17.17 -3.21
C PRO A 64 16.47 15.69 -3.18
N ASP A 65 17.77 15.39 -3.26
CA ASP A 65 18.27 14.01 -3.20
C ASP A 65 18.22 13.42 -1.78
N THR A 66 17.97 14.26 -0.77
CA THR A 66 17.76 13.83 0.63
C THR A 66 16.32 13.41 0.91
N LEU A 67 15.42 13.49 -0.08
CA LEU A 67 14.03 13.07 0.04
C LEU A 67 13.95 11.56 0.30
N ILE A 68 13.29 11.20 1.41
CA ILE A 68 13.04 9.81 1.81
C ILE A 68 11.54 9.59 1.88
N LEU A 69 11.05 8.70 1.02
CA LEU A 69 9.66 8.26 0.98
C LEU A 69 9.51 7.00 1.82
N SER A 70 8.73 7.04 2.90
CA SER A 70 8.62 5.92 3.84
C SER A 70 7.32 5.13 3.71
N ASP A 71 6.26 5.72 3.16
CA ASP A 71 4.95 5.08 3.03
C ASP A 71 4.13 5.80 1.97
N HIS A 72 4.36 5.49 0.69
CA HIS A 72 3.75 6.21 -0.44
C HIS A 72 2.91 5.30 -1.32
N HIS A 73 1.79 5.84 -1.81
CA HIS A 73 0.81 5.17 -2.65
C HIS A 73 0.27 6.15 -3.67
N GLY A 74 0.76 6.05 -4.92
CA GLY A 74 0.42 6.99 -5.98
C GLY A 74 0.80 8.42 -5.59
N THR A 75 -0.20 9.27 -5.32
CA THR A 75 -0.01 10.69 -4.98
C THR A 75 -0.02 10.99 -3.48
N CYS A 76 -0.14 10.00 -2.61
CA CYS A 76 -0.21 10.23 -1.17
C CYS A 76 0.84 9.45 -0.42
N GLY A 77 1.22 9.94 0.75
CA GLY A 77 2.07 9.15 1.61
C GLY A 77 2.70 9.91 2.75
N ARG A 78 3.84 9.40 3.20
CA ARG A 78 4.72 10.05 4.18
C ARG A 78 6.10 10.24 3.59
N PHE A 79 6.64 11.44 3.81
CA PHE A 79 8.00 11.78 3.42
C PHE A 79 8.75 12.43 4.58
N SER A 80 10.07 12.36 4.50
CA SER A 80 11.02 13.07 5.34
C SER A 80 12.20 13.50 4.47
N TYR A 81 12.95 14.50 4.87
CA TYR A 81 14.15 14.94 4.16
C TYR A 81 15.21 15.40 5.17
N ILE A 82 16.45 15.56 4.71
CA ILE A 82 17.53 16.09 5.55
C ILE A 82 17.58 17.59 5.34
N ASP A 83 17.32 18.34 6.41
CA ASP A 83 17.36 19.81 6.35
C ASP A 83 18.80 20.32 6.26
N LYS A 84 18.97 21.61 5.99
CA LYS A 84 20.27 22.32 5.91
C LYS A 84 21.16 22.07 7.14
N ASP A 85 20.53 21.88 8.30
CA ASP A 85 21.19 21.60 9.57
C ASP A 85 21.72 20.14 9.68
N GLY A 86 21.59 19.34 8.61
CA GLY A 86 21.97 17.93 8.57
C GLY A 86 21.05 17.02 9.39
N LYS A 87 19.95 17.56 9.94
CA LYS A 87 18.97 16.80 10.72
C LYS A 87 17.85 16.31 9.82
N ARG A 88 17.47 15.05 9.99
CA ARG A 88 16.29 14.48 9.34
C ARG A 88 15.01 15.08 9.94
N THR A 89 14.13 15.57 9.08
CA THR A 89 12.82 16.07 9.49
C THR A 89 11.90 14.94 9.95
N ALA A 90 10.97 15.25 10.85
CA ALA A 90 9.94 14.31 11.25
C ALA A 90 9.08 13.91 10.03
N PRO A 91 8.66 12.64 9.91
CA PRO A 91 7.90 12.19 8.75
C PRO A 91 6.52 12.85 8.69
N VAL A 92 6.29 13.68 7.67
CA VAL A 92 5.05 14.43 7.44
C VAL A 92 4.21 13.70 6.40
N GLY A 93 2.89 13.65 6.62
CA GLY A 93 1.95 13.17 5.61
C GLY A 93 1.86 14.16 4.44
N PHE A 94 1.65 13.68 3.22
CA PHE A 94 1.50 14.54 2.05
C PHE A 94 0.44 14.02 1.09
N VAL A 95 -0.15 14.96 0.36
CA VAL A 95 -0.93 14.71 -0.85
C VAL A 95 -0.32 15.54 -1.97
N ALA A 96 0.05 14.89 -3.06
CA ALA A 96 0.45 15.50 -4.31
C ALA A 96 -0.80 15.64 -5.19
N ILE A 97 -1.08 16.85 -5.67
CA ILE A 97 -2.19 17.09 -6.58
C ILE A 97 -1.59 17.60 -7.89
N PRO A 98 -1.71 16.84 -9.00
CA PRO A 98 -1.31 17.31 -10.31
C PRO A 98 -1.91 18.70 -10.58
N SER A 99 -1.11 19.64 -11.08
CA SER A 99 -1.42 21.08 -11.26
C SER A 99 -1.51 21.97 -10.01
N GLN A 100 -1.53 21.43 -8.79
CA GLN A 100 -1.60 22.23 -7.55
C GLN A 100 -0.37 22.09 -6.64
N GLY A 101 0.47 21.06 -6.82
CA GLY A 101 1.69 20.86 -6.04
C GLY A 101 1.53 19.92 -4.85
N VAL A 102 2.43 20.05 -3.85
CA VAL A 102 2.43 19.22 -2.64
C VAL A 102 1.74 19.92 -1.48
N ALA A 103 0.74 19.25 -0.92
CA ALA A 103 -0.02 19.65 0.24
C ALA A 103 0.37 18.80 1.46
N PRO A 104 1.13 19.36 2.43
CA PRO A 104 1.43 18.65 3.67
C PRO A 104 0.18 18.48 4.55
N SER A 105 0.10 17.34 5.26
CA SER A 105 -1.03 16.94 6.09
C SER A 105 -1.32 17.89 7.25
N LEU A 106 -0.32 18.69 7.65
CA LEU A 106 -0.44 19.68 8.71
C LEU A 106 -1.13 20.97 8.27
N LEU A 107 -1.33 21.19 6.96
CA LEU A 107 -1.57 22.53 6.42
C LEU A 107 -2.76 22.66 5.46
N THR A 108 -3.52 21.60 5.13
CA THR A 108 -4.43 21.67 3.96
C THR A 108 -5.82 21.05 4.15
N ASP A 109 -6.85 21.77 3.68
CA ASP A 109 -8.21 21.23 3.50
C ASP A 109 -8.24 20.14 2.43
N GLU A 110 -7.30 20.20 1.48
CA GLU A 110 -7.04 19.20 0.46
C GLU A 110 -6.66 17.85 1.08
N TRP A 111 -5.83 17.82 2.12
CA TRP A 111 -5.55 16.60 2.89
C TRP A 111 -6.85 16.03 3.48
N ASN A 112 -7.66 16.87 4.12
CA ASN A 112 -8.93 16.48 4.75
C ASN A 112 -9.98 15.96 3.75
N ARG A 113 -9.93 16.43 2.49
CA ARG A 113 -10.79 15.96 1.38
C ARG A 113 -10.19 14.78 0.61
N SER A 114 -8.88 14.55 0.74
CA SER A 114 -8.20 13.45 0.06
C SER A 114 -8.66 12.10 0.63
N ARG A 115 -8.63 11.06 -0.21
CA ARG A 115 -8.83 9.68 0.26
C ARG A 115 -7.71 9.18 1.17
N CYS A 116 -6.69 10.02 1.40
CA CYS A 116 -5.44 9.67 2.06
C CYS A 116 -5.44 10.02 3.56
N ALA A 117 -6.46 10.75 4.05
CA ALA A 117 -6.61 11.09 5.46
C ALA A 117 -6.93 9.89 6.39
N GLY A 118 -7.13 8.68 5.85
CA GLY A 118 -7.50 7.49 6.62
C GLY A 118 -8.90 7.58 7.26
N PRO A 119 -9.42 6.50 7.86
CA PRO A 119 -10.66 6.54 8.62
C PRO A 119 -10.45 7.38 9.89
N ARG A 120 -11.27 8.41 10.08
CA ARG A 120 -11.24 9.23 11.29
C ARG A 120 -11.56 8.35 12.49
N SER A 121 -10.64 8.25 13.45
CA SER A 121 -11.00 7.93 14.82
C SER A 121 -11.91 9.06 15.29
N ALA A 122 -13.22 8.80 15.40
CA ALA A 122 -14.13 9.75 16.01
C ALA A 122 -13.69 10.01 17.46
N PRO A 123 -13.83 11.25 17.97
CA PRO A 123 -13.56 11.56 19.38
C PRO A 123 -14.50 10.80 20.33
#